data_AF-W7B2S1-F1
#
_entry.id   AF-W7B2S1-F1
#
_cell.length_a   1.000
_cell.length_b   1.000
_cell.length_c   1.000
_cell.angle_alpha   90.00
_cell.angle_beta   90.00
_cell.angle_gamma   90.00
#
_symmetry.space_group_name_H-M   'P 1'
#
loop_
_entity.id
_entity.type
_entity.pdbx_description
1 polymer ?
#
loop_
_entity_poly.entity_id
_entity_poly.type
_entity_poly.pdbx_seq_one_letter_code
_entity_poly.pdbx_strand_id
1 'polypeptide(L)'
;MVKKLKLAKPLEVTIGYNAKPIHIKYQTTTGKLLDEESIYGNKGENYQAIPKRINGYTSVPVKNQMFTFTDKSQEIVFEYELNQLKLQDISAKVGDEGIFQVSILPETNKEKYVFEYVVENPDIVNVTSEGKWVAKKAGETTIEVHAISDSLTRKTAIAPMLSTKITFKVAEELSKEDDVTPPEGKEATSE
;
A
#
# COMPACT_ATOMS: atom_id res chain seq x y z
N MET A 1 -15.24 74.85 -8.89
CA MET A 1 -14.24 73.98 -8.23
C MET A 1 -14.81 72.58 -8.06
N VAL A 2 -14.19 71.55 -8.62
CA VAL A 2 -14.62 70.15 -8.45
C VAL A 2 -13.78 69.54 -7.34
N LYS A 3 -14.38 69.19 -6.19
CA LYS A 3 -13.69 68.44 -5.14
C LYS A 3 -13.51 67.01 -5.63
N LYS A 4 -12.27 66.63 -6.00
CA LYS A 4 -11.89 65.23 -6.19
C LYS A 4 -11.87 64.55 -4.83
N LEU A 5 -12.76 63.59 -4.62
CA LEU A 5 -12.74 62.70 -3.47
C LEU A 5 -11.53 61.76 -3.63
N LYS A 6 -10.52 61.90 -2.77
CA LYS A 6 -9.36 61.01 -2.76
C LYS A 6 -9.76 59.78 -1.95
N LEU A 7 -9.94 58.63 -2.59
CA LEU A 7 -10.23 57.36 -1.91
C LEU A 7 -9.02 57.03 -1.02
N ALA A 8 -9.20 57.13 0.29
CA ALA A 8 -8.17 56.83 1.26
C ALA A 8 -8.26 55.33 1.62
N LYS A 9 -7.33 54.55 1.04
CA LYS A 9 -7.05 53.12 1.27
C LYS A 9 -7.98 52.13 0.53
N PRO A 10 -7.44 51.02 0.00
CA PRO A 10 -8.26 49.94 -0.54
C PRO A 10 -9.13 49.32 0.56
N LEU A 11 -10.37 48.93 0.22
CA LEU A 11 -11.19 48.11 1.12
C LEU A 11 -10.55 46.73 1.26
N GLU A 12 -10.13 46.37 2.47
CA GLU A 12 -9.83 44.99 2.81
C GLU A 12 -11.15 44.29 3.16
N VAL A 13 -11.63 43.45 2.25
CA VAL A 13 -12.76 42.56 2.55
C VAL A 13 -12.24 41.42 3.42
N THR A 14 -12.35 41.57 4.74
CA THR A 14 -12.17 40.45 5.65
C THR A 14 -13.42 39.58 5.59
N ILE A 15 -13.34 38.43 4.93
CA ILE A 15 -14.43 37.44 4.94
C ILE A 15 -14.43 36.81 6.34
N GLY A 16 -15.29 37.33 7.23
CA GLY A 16 -15.50 36.78 8.55
C GLY A 16 -16.60 35.72 8.54
N TYR A 17 -16.27 34.49 8.89
CA TYR A 17 -17.24 33.43 9.12
C TYR A 17 -17.98 33.66 10.44
N ASN A 18 -19.31 33.48 10.46
CA ASN A 18 -20.16 33.76 11.63
C ASN A 18 -20.63 32.50 12.40
N ALA A 19 -20.13 31.32 12.04
CA ALA A 19 -20.32 30.07 12.78
C ALA A 19 -19.09 29.69 13.62
N LYS A 20 -19.23 28.67 14.46
CA LYS A 20 -18.07 27.97 15.03
C LYS A 20 -17.53 26.96 14.03
N PRO A 21 -16.20 26.73 14.00
CA PRO A 21 -15.59 25.80 13.07
C PRO A 21 -16.02 24.36 13.35
N ILE A 22 -15.91 23.55 12.30
CA ILE A 22 -15.94 22.09 12.40
C ILE A 22 -14.48 21.63 12.49
N HIS A 23 -14.13 20.97 13.59
CA HIS A 23 -12.81 20.36 13.77
C HIS A 23 -12.83 18.93 13.21
N ILE A 24 -11.85 18.60 12.37
CA ILE A 24 -11.72 17.27 11.80
C ILE A 24 -10.40 16.68 12.30
N LYS A 25 -10.49 15.50 12.91
CA LYS A 25 -9.35 14.70 13.31
C LYS A 25 -9.22 13.50 12.39
N TYR A 26 -8.00 13.25 11.95
CA TYR A 26 -7.63 12.06 11.21
C TYR A 26 -6.77 11.21 12.13
N GLN A 27 -7.26 10.03 12.53
CA GLN A 27 -6.58 9.19 13.50
C GLN A 27 -6.54 7.73 13.06
N THR A 28 -5.62 6.95 13.62
CA THR A 28 -5.65 5.49 13.44
C THR A 28 -6.87 4.88 14.13
N THR A 29 -7.24 3.65 13.76
CA THR A 29 -8.27 2.86 14.48
C THR A 29 -7.95 2.58 15.95
N THR A 30 -6.70 2.84 16.37
CA THR A 30 -6.25 2.79 17.77
C THR A 30 -6.23 4.15 18.47
N GLY A 31 -6.66 5.23 17.79
CA GLY A 31 -6.76 6.58 18.35
C GLY A 31 -5.51 7.46 18.24
N LYS A 32 -4.44 7.01 17.55
CA LYS A 32 -3.26 7.86 17.33
C LYS A 32 -3.59 8.95 16.30
N LEU A 33 -3.44 10.22 16.68
CA LEU A 33 -3.62 11.35 15.77
C LEU A 33 -2.58 11.32 14.64
N LEU A 34 -3.05 11.44 13.41
CA LEU A 34 -2.24 11.52 12.18
C LEU A 34 -2.19 12.96 11.66
N ASP A 35 -3.34 13.65 11.69
CA ASP A 35 -3.48 15.03 11.25
C ASP A 35 -4.78 15.63 11.82
N GLU A 36 -4.91 16.95 11.76
CA GLU A 36 -6.14 17.66 12.12
C GLU A 36 -6.32 18.93 11.28
N GLU A 37 -7.58 19.34 11.09
CA GLU A 37 -7.88 20.62 10.45
C GLU A 37 -9.17 21.24 11.00
N SER A 38 -9.38 22.51 10.66
CA SER A 38 -10.59 23.25 11.04
C SER A 38 -11.21 23.87 9.81
N ILE A 39 -12.47 23.54 9.57
CA ILE A 39 -13.27 24.08 8.47
C ILE A 39 -14.14 25.21 9.03
N TYR A 40 -14.13 26.33 8.32
CA TYR A 40 -14.90 27.53 8.69
C TYR A 40 -15.99 27.79 7.65
N GLY A 41 -17.14 28.27 8.10
CA GLY A 41 -18.32 28.52 7.29
C GLY A 41 -19.30 29.46 7.97
N ASN A 42 -20.34 29.88 7.26
CA ASN A 42 -21.42 30.68 7.82
C ASN A 42 -22.52 29.81 8.42
N LYS A 43 -23.18 30.30 9.46
CA LYS A 43 -24.27 29.59 10.13
C LYS A 43 -25.38 29.24 9.13
N GLY A 44 -25.74 27.95 9.07
CA GLY A 44 -26.74 27.42 8.13
C GLY A 44 -26.17 26.89 6.81
N GLU A 45 -24.89 27.14 6.50
CA GLU A 45 -24.24 26.52 5.34
C GLU A 45 -24.02 25.02 5.59
N ASN A 46 -24.16 24.22 4.53
CA ASN A 46 -23.93 22.78 4.59
C ASN A 46 -22.48 22.45 4.21
N TYR A 47 -21.93 21.44 4.87
CA TYR A 47 -20.60 20.90 4.63
C TYR A 47 -20.66 19.39 4.49
N GLN A 48 -20.09 18.87 3.40
CA GLN A 48 -19.91 17.44 3.22
C GLN A 48 -18.50 17.05 3.66
N ALA A 49 -18.40 16.22 4.68
CA ALA A 49 -17.10 15.77 5.18
C ALA A 49 -16.63 14.57 4.35
N ILE A 50 -15.41 14.66 3.82
CA ILE A 50 -14.78 13.61 3.03
C ILE A 50 -13.40 13.32 3.64
N PRO A 51 -13.05 12.04 3.89
CA PRO A 51 -11.71 11.71 4.36
C PRO A 51 -10.69 12.10 3.30
N LYS A 52 -9.58 12.72 3.71
CA LYS A 52 -8.49 13.04 2.80
C LYS A 52 -7.51 11.87 2.68
N ARG A 53 -6.69 11.90 1.63
CA ARG A 53 -5.58 10.94 1.47
C ARG A 53 -4.51 11.22 2.53
N ILE A 54 -4.06 10.17 3.21
CA ILE A 54 -2.92 10.20 4.13
C ILE A 54 -1.94 9.12 3.69
N ASN A 55 -0.69 9.51 3.41
CA ASN A 55 0.31 8.57 2.89
C ASN A 55 0.57 7.44 3.88
N GLY A 56 0.54 6.20 3.39
CA GLY A 56 0.73 5.00 4.21
C GLY A 56 -0.50 4.57 4.99
N TYR A 57 -1.66 5.22 4.79
CA TYR A 57 -2.90 4.89 5.48
C TYR A 57 -4.09 4.82 4.52
N THR A 58 -5.05 3.96 4.83
CA THR A 58 -6.33 3.87 4.13
C THR A 58 -7.45 4.25 5.09
N SER A 59 -8.34 5.16 4.67
CA SER A 59 -9.49 5.55 5.48
C SER A 59 -10.46 4.37 5.63
N VAL A 60 -10.94 4.14 6.85
CA VAL A 60 -12.06 3.21 7.08
C VAL A 60 -13.28 3.72 6.30
N PRO A 61 -14.00 2.85 5.58
CA PRO A 61 -15.19 3.26 4.85
C PRO A 61 -16.23 3.91 5.77
N VAL A 62 -16.55 5.17 5.47
CA VAL A 62 -17.57 5.93 6.20
C VAL A 62 -18.76 6.20 5.28
N LYS A 63 -19.97 6.16 5.86
CA LYS A 63 -21.16 6.65 5.15
C LYS A 63 -21.00 8.14 4.86
N ASN A 64 -21.61 8.62 3.79
CA ASN A 64 -21.62 10.05 3.50
C ASN A 64 -22.19 10.84 4.69
N GLN A 65 -21.45 11.85 5.16
CA GLN A 65 -21.86 12.69 6.30
C GLN A 65 -22.03 14.14 5.83
N MET A 66 -23.22 14.67 6.07
CA MET A 66 -23.58 16.06 5.81
C MET A 66 -23.72 16.78 7.15
N PHE A 67 -23.05 17.91 7.28
CA PHE A 67 -23.08 18.78 8.45
C PHE A 67 -23.66 20.14 8.07
N THR A 68 -24.11 20.87 9.08
CA THR A 68 -24.51 22.26 8.94
C THR A 68 -23.71 23.09 9.95
N PHE A 69 -23.14 24.21 9.51
CA PHE A 69 -22.43 25.12 10.40
C PHE A 69 -23.40 25.75 11.41
N THR A 70 -23.02 25.72 12.69
CA THR A 70 -23.84 26.25 13.79
C THR A 70 -23.04 27.19 14.69
N ASP A 71 -23.68 27.74 15.72
CA ASP A 71 -23.00 28.49 16.77
C ASP A 71 -22.25 27.60 17.78
N LYS A 72 -22.33 26.27 17.62
CA LYS A 72 -21.61 25.29 18.43
C LYS A 72 -20.48 24.67 17.61
N SER A 73 -19.33 24.51 18.26
CA SER A 73 -18.22 23.74 17.69
C SER A 73 -18.64 22.30 17.47
N GLN A 74 -18.23 21.73 16.35
CA GLN A 74 -18.48 20.33 16.01
C GLN A 74 -17.14 19.63 15.82
N GLU A 75 -17.12 18.32 16.08
CA GLU A 75 -15.93 17.49 15.90
C GLU A 75 -16.29 16.28 15.04
N ILE A 76 -15.43 15.99 14.07
CA ILE A 76 -15.51 14.84 13.16
C ILE A 76 -14.22 14.06 13.33
N VAL A 77 -14.34 12.73 13.36
CA VAL A 77 -13.20 11.84 13.39
C VAL A 77 -13.28 10.92 12.19
N PHE A 78 -12.23 10.93 11.36
CA PHE A 78 -12.01 9.92 10.33
C PHE A 78 -10.95 8.94 10.83
N GLU A 79 -11.28 7.66 10.82
CA GLU A 79 -10.38 6.59 11.22
C GLU A 79 -9.63 6.00 10.02
N TYR A 80 -8.39 5.59 10.26
CA TYR A 80 -7.48 5.08 9.26
C TYR A 80 -6.80 3.79 9.73
N GLU A 81 -6.60 2.88 8.79
CA GLU A 81 -5.81 1.67 8.96
C GLU A 81 -4.43 1.87 8.30
N LEU A 82 -3.39 1.35 8.93
CA LEU A 82 -2.04 1.40 8.40
C LEU A 82 -1.93 0.48 7.18
N ASN A 83 -1.37 0.99 6.08
CA ASN A 83 -1.13 0.20 4.89
C ASN A 83 0.01 -0.79 5.13
N GLN A 84 -0.15 -2.03 4.67
CA GLN A 84 0.87 -3.07 4.86
C GLN A 84 0.95 -4.00 3.64
N LEU A 85 2.17 -4.45 3.33
CA LEU A 85 2.38 -5.56 2.41
C LEU A 85 2.14 -6.88 3.15
N LYS A 86 1.32 -7.74 2.56
CA LYS A 86 1.11 -9.11 3.03
C LYS A 86 1.49 -10.08 1.92
N LEU A 87 2.52 -10.86 2.20
CA LEU A 87 3.03 -11.97 1.40
C LEU A 87 3.27 -13.16 2.34
N GLN A 88 3.44 -14.35 1.77
CA GLN A 88 3.84 -15.55 2.50
C GLN A 88 5.28 -15.91 2.14
N ASP A 89 5.96 -16.55 3.09
CA ASP A 89 7.23 -17.23 2.82
C ASP A 89 7.01 -18.33 1.78
N ILE A 90 8.05 -18.61 0.98
CA ILE A 90 8.00 -19.61 -0.08
C ILE A 90 8.90 -20.78 0.29
N SER A 91 8.39 -22.00 0.07
CA SER A 91 9.17 -23.24 0.07
C SER A 91 9.03 -23.88 -1.30
N ALA A 92 10.16 -24.16 -1.94
CA ALA A 92 10.24 -24.67 -3.31
C ALA A 92 11.33 -25.75 -3.41
N LYS A 93 11.41 -26.43 -4.55
CA LYS A 93 12.53 -27.28 -4.97
C LYS A 93 13.32 -26.59 -6.08
N VAL A 94 14.57 -27.03 -6.30
CA VAL A 94 15.37 -26.57 -7.44
C VAL A 94 14.58 -26.82 -8.73
N GLY A 95 14.50 -25.79 -9.59
CA GLY A 95 13.76 -25.83 -10.85
C GLY A 95 12.31 -25.39 -10.76
N ASP A 96 11.72 -25.27 -9.57
CA ASP A 96 10.35 -24.76 -9.42
C ASP A 96 10.25 -23.30 -9.90
N GLU A 97 9.09 -22.97 -10.48
CA GLU A 97 8.75 -21.62 -10.93
C GLU A 97 7.44 -21.14 -10.29
N GLY A 98 7.26 -19.83 -10.19
CA GLY A 98 6.02 -19.25 -9.69
C GLY A 98 5.93 -17.74 -9.84
N ILE A 99 4.93 -17.14 -9.19
CA ILE A 99 4.73 -15.69 -9.12
C ILE A 99 4.37 -15.29 -7.69
N PHE A 100 4.90 -14.17 -7.19
CA PHE A 100 4.53 -13.66 -5.88
C PHE A 100 3.06 -13.21 -5.85
N GLN A 101 2.31 -13.70 -4.86
CA GLN A 101 0.98 -13.20 -4.55
C GLN A 101 1.08 -12.08 -3.52
N VAL A 102 1.25 -10.85 -4.02
CA VAL A 102 1.34 -9.65 -3.18
C VAL A 102 -0.05 -9.10 -2.90
N SER A 103 -0.37 -8.93 -1.62
CA SER A 103 -1.60 -8.26 -1.19
C SER A 103 -1.28 -7.02 -0.35
N ILE A 104 -2.14 -6.01 -0.44
CA ILE A 104 -2.06 -4.80 0.38
C ILE A 104 -3.22 -4.83 1.37
N LEU A 105 -2.90 -4.60 2.64
CA LEU A 105 -3.90 -4.38 3.68
C LEU A 105 -3.99 -2.88 4.02
N PRO A 106 -5.19 -2.39 4.39
CA PRO A 106 -6.47 -3.11 4.27
C PRO A 106 -6.85 -3.32 2.79
N GLU A 107 -7.69 -4.33 2.50
CA GLU A 107 -8.13 -4.65 1.12
C GLU A 107 -8.97 -3.53 0.47
N THR A 108 -9.45 -2.60 1.30
CA THR A 108 -10.14 -1.38 0.87
C THR A 108 -9.20 -0.37 0.23
N ASN A 109 -7.89 -0.52 0.38
CA ASN A 109 -6.87 0.33 -0.25
C ASN A 109 -7.03 0.31 -1.78
N LYS A 110 -7.12 1.51 -2.38
CA LYS A 110 -7.26 1.73 -3.84
C LYS A 110 -6.03 2.37 -4.47
N GLU A 111 -4.98 2.61 -3.69
CA GLU A 111 -3.70 3.04 -4.21
C GLU A 111 -3.10 1.97 -5.12
N LYS A 112 -2.42 2.43 -6.16
CA LYS A 112 -1.70 1.58 -7.09
C LYS A 112 -0.23 1.64 -6.76
N TYR A 113 0.40 0.46 -6.83
CA TYR A 113 1.80 0.27 -6.49
C TYR A 113 2.55 -0.39 -7.63
N VAL A 114 3.81 -0.01 -7.78
CA VAL A 114 4.84 -0.73 -8.51
C VAL A 114 5.67 -1.48 -7.49
N PHE A 115 5.91 -2.76 -7.72
CA PHE A 115 6.71 -3.59 -6.83
C PHE A 115 8.15 -3.73 -7.31
N GLU A 116 9.07 -3.72 -6.36
CA GLU A 116 10.48 -4.04 -6.55
C GLU A 116 10.87 -5.17 -5.60
N TYR A 117 11.69 -6.10 -6.10
CA TYR A 117 12.12 -7.29 -5.39
C TYR A 117 13.64 -7.28 -5.27
N VAL A 118 14.14 -7.27 -4.04
CA VAL A 118 15.58 -7.31 -3.75
C VAL A 118 15.89 -8.68 -3.17
N VAL A 119 16.62 -9.49 -3.92
CA VAL A 119 17.04 -10.83 -3.51
C VAL A 119 18.41 -10.75 -2.85
N GLU A 120 18.52 -11.16 -1.58
CA GLU A 120 19.78 -11.11 -0.84
C GLU A 120 20.85 -12.04 -1.45
N ASN A 121 20.45 -13.26 -1.85
CA ASN A 121 21.31 -14.22 -2.54
C ASN A 121 20.71 -14.68 -3.89
N PRO A 122 21.16 -14.11 -5.03
CA PRO A 122 20.64 -14.43 -6.37
C PRO A 122 21.12 -15.79 -6.94
N ASP A 123 22.02 -16.50 -6.23
CA ASP A 123 22.38 -17.87 -6.60
C ASP A 123 21.26 -18.86 -6.27
N ILE A 124 20.40 -18.53 -5.30
CA ILE A 124 19.30 -19.38 -4.82
C ILE A 124 18.02 -19.21 -5.66
N VAL A 125 17.69 -17.98 -6.04
CA VAL A 125 16.44 -17.66 -6.76
C VAL A 125 16.66 -16.45 -7.68
N ASN A 126 16.04 -16.49 -8.86
CA ASN A 126 15.91 -15.33 -9.74
C ASN A 126 14.47 -14.80 -9.69
N VAL A 127 14.29 -13.48 -9.66
CA VAL A 127 12.97 -12.82 -9.62
C VAL A 127 12.91 -11.72 -10.68
N THR A 128 11.87 -11.70 -11.49
CA THR A 128 11.63 -10.66 -12.49
C THR A 128 10.92 -9.44 -11.90
N SER A 129 10.89 -8.31 -12.62
CA SER A 129 10.13 -7.12 -12.20
C SER A 129 8.62 -7.35 -12.11
N GLU A 130 8.10 -8.41 -12.73
CA GLU A 130 6.69 -8.81 -12.62
C GLU A 130 6.43 -9.71 -11.39
N GLY A 131 7.48 -10.03 -10.62
CA GLY A 131 7.41 -10.93 -9.46
C GLY A 131 7.38 -12.41 -9.83
N LYS A 132 7.66 -12.78 -11.08
CA LYS A 132 7.86 -14.19 -11.47
C LYS A 132 9.21 -14.66 -10.97
N TRP A 133 9.28 -15.87 -10.43
CA TRP A 133 10.49 -16.41 -9.83
C TRP A 133 10.81 -17.82 -10.33
N VAL A 134 12.10 -18.15 -10.29
CA VAL A 134 12.65 -19.49 -10.60
C VAL A 134 13.68 -19.87 -9.54
N ALA A 135 13.51 -21.03 -8.91
CA ALA A 135 14.43 -21.57 -7.92
C ALA A 135 15.65 -22.21 -8.59
N LYS A 136 16.86 -21.74 -8.25
CA LYS A 136 18.11 -22.10 -8.94
C LYS A 136 18.98 -23.09 -8.17
N LYS A 137 19.03 -22.96 -6.84
CA LYS A 137 19.93 -23.73 -5.99
C LYS A 137 19.32 -23.94 -4.61
N ALA A 138 19.56 -25.11 -4.04
CA ALA A 138 19.17 -25.41 -2.67
C ALA A 138 19.81 -24.42 -1.67
N GLY A 139 19.05 -24.00 -0.69
CA GLY A 139 19.44 -22.98 0.28
C GLY A 139 18.26 -22.16 0.78
N GLU A 140 18.57 -21.14 1.57
CA GLU A 140 17.61 -20.18 2.11
C GLU A 140 18.10 -18.76 1.83
N THR A 141 17.20 -17.87 1.44
CA THR A 141 17.50 -16.46 1.15
C THR A 141 16.36 -15.57 1.60
N THR A 142 16.66 -14.32 1.91
CA THR A 142 15.64 -13.30 2.16
C THR A 142 15.32 -12.57 0.86
N ILE A 143 14.04 -12.29 0.64
CA ILE A 143 13.58 -11.38 -0.40
C ILE A 143 12.90 -10.20 0.27
N GLU A 144 13.42 -9.00 0.00
CA GLU A 144 12.78 -7.76 0.40
C GLU A 144 11.88 -7.27 -0.73
N VAL A 145 10.62 -6.97 -0.40
CA VAL A 145 9.61 -6.52 -1.35
C VAL A 145 9.24 -5.09 -1.00
N HIS A 146 9.39 -4.20 -1.99
CA HIS A 146 9.15 -2.76 -1.87
C HIS A 146 7.96 -2.37 -2.73
N ALA A 147 7.04 -1.58 -2.18
CA ALA A 147 5.93 -0.98 -2.90
C ALA A 147 6.14 0.52 -3.07
N ILE A 148 6.10 0.99 -4.31
CA ILE A 148 6.31 2.38 -4.71
C ILE A 148 5.01 2.87 -5.37
N SER A 149 4.43 4.00 -4.96
CA SER A 149 3.19 4.49 -5.57
C SER A 149 3.40 4.85 -7.05
N ASP A 150 2.48 4.40 -7.89
CA ASP A 150 2.48 4.66 -9.34
C ASP A 150 2.30 6.15 -9.71
N SER A 151 1.69 6.94 -8.82
CA SER A 151 1.48 8.39 -8.95
C SER A 151 2.79 9.19 -8.87
N LEU A 152 3.88 8.56 -8.40
CA LEU A 152 5.21 9.15 -8.33
C LEU A 152 6.04 8.57 -9.49
N THR A 153 6.07 9.29 -10.62
CA THR A 153 6.94 8.91 -11.75
C THR A 153 8.38 8.70 -11.26
N ARG A 154 9.04 7.62 -11.72
CA ARG A 154 10.40 7.19 -11.34
C ARG A 154 11.43 8.32 -11.54
N LYS A 155 11.54 9.23 -10.58
CA LYS A 155 12.64 10.19 -10.46
C LYS A 155 13.35 9.88 -9.16
N THR A 156 14.54 9.28 -9.30
CA THR A 156 15.64 9.14 -8.31
C THR A 156 15.26 8.72 -6.87
N ALA A 157 15.79 7.56 -6.44
CA ALA A 157 15.96 7.16 -5.03
C ALA A 157 14.80 7.56 -4.08
N ILE A 158 13.57 7.20 -4.45
CA ILE A 158 12.41 7.40 -3.60
C ILE A 158 12.38 6.24 -2.61
N ALA A 159 12.36 6.52 -1.31
CA ALA A 159 12.18 5.49 -0.29
C ALA A 159 10.87 4.73 -0.55
N PRO A 160 10.84 3.40 -0.36
CA PRO A 160 9.62 2.63 -0.56
C PRO A 160 8.52 3.12 0.38
N MET A 161 7.29 3.17 -0.11
CA MET A 161 6.14 3.54 0.74
C MET A 161 5.79 2.43 1.71
N LEU A 162 5.91 1.18 1.26
CA LEU A 162 5.74 -0.02 2.06
C LEU A 162 6.90 -0.96 1.75
N SER A 163 7.36 -1.68 2.77
CA SER A 163 8.38 -2.71 2.63
C SER A 163 8.05 -3.89 3.52
N THR A 164 8.34 -5.10 3.06
CA THR A 164 8.33 -6.30 3.90
C THR A 164 9.42 -7.26 3.45
N LYS A 165 9.72 -8.25 4.29
CA LYS A 165 10.68 -9.31 4.00
C LYS A 165 9.97 -10.66 4.09
N ILE A 166 10.33 -11.55 3.18
CA ILE A 166 9.92 -12.95 3.21
C ILE A 166 11.13 -13.86 3.15
N THR A 167 10.97 -15.04 3.69
CA THR A 167 11.93 -16.14 3.57
C THR A 167 11.61 -16.94 2.31
N PHE A 168 12.63 -17.26 1.53
CA PHE A 168 12.53 -18.14 0.36
C PHE A 168 13.47 -19.32 0.55
N LYS A 169 12.90 -20.52 0.67
CA LYS A 169 13.62 -21.76 0.93
C LYS A 169 13.53 -22.70 -0.26
N VAL A 170 14.68 -23.21 -0.70
CA VAL A 170 14.81 -24.17 -1.81
C VAL A 170 15.41 -25.46 -1.29
N ALA A 171 14.70 -26.57 -1.47
CA ALA A 171 15.21 -27.92 -1.23
C ALA A 171 15.88 -28.50 -2.49
N GLU A 172 16.81 -29.45 -2.30
CA GLU A 172 17.37 -30.22 -3.42
C GLU A 172 16.27 -31.02 -4.14
N GLU A 173 16.47 -31.23 -5.43
CA GLU A 173 15.63 -32.16 -6.18
C GLU A 173 15.92 -33.58 -5.65
N LEU A 174 14.89 -34.28 -5.20
CA LEU A 174 15.03 -35.70 -4.84
C LEU A 174 15.45 -36.43 -6.12
N SER A 175 16.64 -37.04 -6.10
CA SER A 175 17.03 -37.99 -7.14
C SER A 175 15.91 -39.02 -7.28
N LYS A 176 15.30 -39.11 -8.46
CA LYS A 176 14.41 -40.23 -8.78
C LYS A 176 15.20 -41.50 -8.46
N GLU A 177 14.69 -42.35 -7.56
CA GLU A 177 15.24 -43.68 -7.36
C GLU A 177 15.45 -44.30 -8.74
N ASP A 178 16.68 -44.75 -9.01
CA ASP A 178 17.02 -45.46 -10.23
C ASP A 178 15.98 -46.57 -10.41
N ASP A 179 15.13 -46.44 -11.43
CA ASP A 179 14.25 -47.51 -11.89
C ASP A 179 15.17 -48.64 -12.37
N VAL A 180 15.55 -49.52 -11.44
CA VAL A 180 16.31 -50.73 -11.71
C VAL A 180 15.41 -51.61 -12.56
N THR A 181 15.49 -51.40 -13.86
CA THR A 181 14.91 -52.29 -14.86
C THR A 181 15.54 -53.67 -14.62
N PRO A 182 14.77 -54.72 -14.34
CA PRO A 182 15.34 -56.05 -14.21
C PRO A 182 16.00 -56.45 -15.52
N PRO A 183 17.19 -57.11 -15.50
CA PRO A 183 17.86 -57.49 -16.72
C PRO A 183 17.00 -58.47 -17.51
N GLU A 184 16.91 -58.19 -18.81
CA GLU A 184 16.24 -58.97 -19.84
C GLU A 184 16.71 -60.44 -19.81
N GLY A 185 15.87 -61.31 -19.27
CA GLY A 185 16.08 -62.76 -19.25
C GLY A 185 15.72 -63.37 -20.60
N LYS A 186 16.74 -63.84 -21.31
CA LYS A 186 16.69 -64.46 -22.64
C LYS A 186 15.82 -65.74 -22.71
N GLU A 187 15.32 -65.95 -23.92
CA GLU A 187 14.65 -67.15 -24.48
C GLU A 187 15.10 -68.51 -23.93
N ALA A 188 14.12 -69.40 -23.77
CA ALA A 188 14.30 -70.83 -23.99
C ALA A 188 13.07 -71.39 -24.73
N THR A 189 13.21 -71.59 -26.04
CA THR A 189 12.43 -72.53 -26.83
C THR A 189 12.81 -73.96 -26.45
N SER A 190 11.83 -74.81 -26.11
CA SER A 190 11.93 -76.27 -26.39
C SER A 190 10.60 -76.99 -26.18
N GLU A 191 10.20 -77.68 -27.25
CA GLU A 191 9.31 -78.86 -27.40
C GLU A 191 7.83 -78.82 -26.99
#